data_AF-A0A3M5E0H2-F1
#
_entry.id   AF-A0A3M5E0H2-F1
#
_cell.length_a   1.000
_cell.length_b   1.000
_cell.length_c   1.000
_cell.angle_alpha   90.00
_cell.angle_beta   90.00
_cell.angle_gamma   90.00
#
_symmetry.space_group_name_H-M   'P 1'
#
loop_
_entity.id
_entity.type
_entity.pdbx_description
1 polymer ?
#
loop_
_entity_poly.entity_id
_entity_poly.type
_entity_poly.pdbx_seq_one_letter_code
_entity_poly.pdbx_strand_id
1 'polypeptide(L)' 'MEGGIAFATPNNAQMGEPAKPGQTFALFDSANDEWLEWAPKIPLKESARR' A
#
# COMPACT_ATOMS: atom_id res chain seq x y z
N MET A 1 2.78 -25.49 -4.83
CA MET A 1 3.06 -24.31 -3.98
C MET A 1 2.51 -23.11 -4.71
N GLU A 2 1.77 -22.26 -4.01
CA GLU A 2 1.20 -21.02 -4.52
C GLU A 2 1.95 -19.86 -3.84
N GLY A 3 2.19 -18.77 -4.58
CA GLY A 3 2.80 -17.55 -4.07
C GLY A 3 1.77 -16.46 -3.84
N GLY A 4 2.10 -15.47 -3.00
CA GLY A 4 1.27 -14.29 -2.76
C GLY A 4 2.02 -13.01 -3.09
N ILE A 5 1.27 -11.96 -3.46
CA ILE A 5 1.79 -10.59 -3.55
C ILE A 5 1.15 -9.79 -2.42
N ALA A 6 1.97 -9.01 -1.73
CA ALA A 6 1.52 -8.11 -0.67
C ALA A 6 2.00 -6.67 -0.96
N PHE A 7 1.30 -5.71 -0.37
CA PHE A 7 1.65 -4.29 -0.41
C PHE A 7 1.81 -3.77 1.02
N ALA A 8 2.68 -2.77 1.19
CA ALA A 8 2.84 -2.02 2.44
C ALA A 8 2.62 -0.53 2.18
N THR A 9 1.86 0.12 3.06
CA THR A 9 1.58 1.56 2.97
C THR A 9 2.35 2.26 4.09
N PRO A 10 3.24 3.23 3.78
CA PRO A 10 3.97 3.97 4.80
C PRO A 10 3.05 4.88 5.62
N ASN A 11 3.54 5.28 6.80
CA ASN A 11 2.77 6.11 7.73
C ASN A 11 2.64 7.58 7.27
N ASN A 12 1.55 8.22 7.68
CA ASN A 12 1.34 9.68 7.65
C ASN A 12 1.67 10.34 6.30
N ALA A 13 2.48 11.41 6.32
CA ALA A 13 2.82 12.21 5.15
C ALA A 13 3.55 11.43 4.03
N GLN A 14 4.12 10.26 4.35
CA GLN A 14 4.81 9.41 3.38
C GLN A 14 3.85 8.51 2.58
N MET A 15 2.58 8.38 3.01
CA MET A 15 1.55 7.57 2.33
C MET A 15 1.32 8.00 0.87
N GLY A 16 1.53 9.29 0.57
CA GLY A 16 1.29 9.85 -0.74
C GLY A 16 -0.20 9.90 -1.12
N GLU A 17 -0.45 10.09 -2.41
CA GLU A 17 -1.80 10.16 -2.98
C GLU A 17 -2.33 8.76 -3.38
N PRO A 18 -3.66 8.57 -3.47
CA PRO A 18 -4.24 7.32 -3.95
C PRO A 18 -3.70 6.91 -5.33
N ALA A 19 -3.49 5.61 -5.51
CA ALA A 19 -3.05 5.05 -6.78
C ALA A 19 -4.05 5.35 -7.92
N LYS A 20 -3.52 5.64 -9.11
CA LYS A 20 -4.33 5.90 -10.31
C LYS A 20 -4.52 4.61 -11.14
N PRO A 21 -5.61 4.50 -11.93
CA PRO A 21 -5.76 3.39 -12.87
C PRO A 21 -4.57 3.29 -13.83
N GLY A 22 -4.03 2.07 -14.00
CA GLY A 22 -2.86 1.81 -14.86
C GLY A 22 -1.51 2.17 -14.25
N GLN A 23 -1.47 2.66 -13.00
CA GLN A 23 -0.20 2.93 -12.32
C GLN A 23 0.60 1.64 -12.09
N THR A 24 1.91 1.70 -12.36
CA THR A 24 2.83 0.56 -12.19
C THR A 24 3.65 0.73 -10.92
N PHE A 25 3.89 -0.38 -10.21
CA PHE A 25 4.72 -0.45 -9.00
C PHE A 25 5.82 -1.49 -9.21
N ALA A 26 7.00 -1.25 -8.64
CA ALA A 26 8.08 -2.22 -8.64
C ALA A 26 7.71 -3.41 -7.72
N LEU A 27 7.91 -4.63 -8.21
CA LEU A 27 7.86 -5.82 -7.38
C LEU A 27 9.27 -6.08 -6.84
N PHE A 28 9.40 -6.07 -5.52
CA PHE A 28 10.66 -6.39 -4.84
C PHE A 28 10.71 -7.90 -4.54
N ASP A 29 11.92 -8.44 -4.48
CA ASP A 29 12.18 -9.87 -4.21
C ASP A 29 11.96 -10.24 -2.73
N SER A 30 12.08 -9.25 -1.84
CA SER A 30 11.96 -9.41 -0.39
C SER A 30 11.16 -8.27 0.24
N ALA A 31 10.59 -8.54 1.41
CA ALA A 31 10.04 -7.48 2.25
C ALA A 31 11.16 -6.69 2.94
N ASN A 32 10.93 -5.40 3.18
CA ASN A 32 11.79 -4.60 4.05
C ASN A 32 11.23 -4.62 5.48
N ASP A 33 12.10 -4.81 6.46
CA ASP A 33 11.76 -4.93 7.88
C ASP A 33 10.97 -3.72 8.41
N GLU A 34 11.28 -2.50 7.92
CA GLU A 34 10.60 -1.27 8.36
C GLU A 34 9.08 -1.30 8.07
N TRP A 35 8.65 -2.07 7.07
CA TRP A 35 7.23 -2.17 6.70
C TRP A 35 6.39 -2.79 7.82
N LEU A 36 6.99 -3.67 8.62
CA LEU A 36 6.31 -4.35 9.72
C LEU A 36 6.06 -3.42 10.91
N GLU A 37 6.75 -2.29 10.98
CA GLU A 37 6.57 -1.26 12.00
C GLU A 37 5.48 -0.26 11.61
N TRP A 38 5.04 -0.24 10.34
CA TRP A 38 4.02 0.68 9.87
C TRP A 38 2.63 0.25 10.36
N ALA A 39 1.84 1.24 10.76
CA ALA A 39 0.45 1.06 11.19
C ALA A 39 -0.40 2.22 10.68
N PRO A 40 -0.52 2.36 9.34
CA PRO A 40 -1.17 3.52 8.74
C PRO A 40 -2.67 3.53 9.06
N LYS A 41 -3.18 4.69 9.47
CA LYS A 41 -4.63 4.95 9.50
C LYS A 41 -5.06 5.41 8.12
N ILE A 42 -5.73 4.54 7.37
CA ILE A 42 -6.19 4.84 6.01
C ILE A 42 -7.61 5.42 6.07
N PRO A 43 -7.81 6.71 5.78
CA PRO A 43 -9.15 7.29 5.76
C PRO A 43 -9.91 6.80 4.52
N LEU A 44 -11.08 6.21 4.74
CA LEU A 44 -11.99 5.86 3.66
C LEU A 44 -12.76 7.13 3.25
N LYS A 45 -12.59 7.58 2.00
CA LYS A 45 -13.47 8.62 1.44
C LYS A 45 -14.84 7.98 1.16
N GLU A 46 -15.94 8.67 1.49
CA GLU A 46 -17.34 8.18 1.32
C GLU A 46 -17.75 7.83 -0.12
N SER A 47 -16.86 7.95 -1.11
CA SER A 47 -17.13 7.71 -2.52
C SER A 47 -17.16 6.22 -2.94
N ALA A 48 -16.97 5.27 -2.02
CA ALA A 48 -17.07 3.83 -2.32
C ALA A 48 -18.53 3.28 -2.34
N ARG A 49 -19.54 4.16 -2.36
CA ARG A 49 -20.95 3.79 -2.53
C ARG A 49 -21.59 4.62 -3.66
N ARG A 50 -21.19 4.36 -4.89
CA ARG A 50 -22.01 4.65 -6.08
C ARG A 50 -21.94 3.47 -7.03
#